data_AF-A0A316Z9E2-F1
#
_entry.id   AF-A0A316Z9E2-F1
#
_cell.length_a   1.000
_cell.length_b   1.000
_cell.length_c   1.000
_cell.angle_alpha   90.00
_cell.angle_beta   90.00
_cell.angle_gamma   90.00
#
_symmetry.space_group_name_H-M   'P 1'
#
loop_
_entity.id
_entity.type
_entity.pdbx_description
1 polymer ?
#
loop_
_entity_poly.entity_id
_entity_poly.type
_entity_poly.pdbx_seq_one_letter_code
_entity_poly.pdbx_strand_id
1 'polypeptide(L)'
;LTLLTEHVDSMSAAADDVQARLHAAASASAYLREHAVGLQRQRTTTASQSTLLSLFLARFTLTEAEAEAVTSRAVPIGTELFAALDRLAQIRSDCAVLLVGREEGEQGGMRAGMDIMDASAAQLDAAQTKMARWLLFEFRQPFREGAEVGGTMREAVRRLEARPDLLRPALQILAATRASNLSAAFHAALTQGGGAPSFLPRPIEVHAHDPQRYVGDMLAWVHQAVASEREFLVGLFGREAEVEPGERGGRRMGEKRRGIESVDWTKGRGEEERRVREVLDRVMEGCGRPLKLRIEQTVNSQEGCITTFHLASLVHFYRVTMDHTVGSKASLSRILAECVQTSYEAFLRTLDRLAAGLERISEPPSASLDAPPPLLGACSTLKELLAVHQSSLSEQDLFPGSEASAATSSSGGPNLANVLGRIVDPLLALCRRMAEAHAGAWEASLFLTNCLSHLKAVLSPYAFAEQTVRDVEKDIAEQILHMTESQYVHLLGESGLASILDAIENRPPGIALAQQAGATPDALAKQLAKLEAFLGSPQLIAPARLALLSAPSLRAVVHAGSLRRLARAYARIEEEIRLPTSAYPAGVMKRSAAEIRLLLGIEEEREDVPEETSIAEAVAEAEPPAGER
;
A
#
# COMPACT_ATOMS: atom_id res chain seq x y z
N LEU A 1 74.21 -20.07 -123.87
CA LEU A 1 73.10 -20.98 -123.51
C LEU A 1 73.36 -21.67 -122.18
N THR A 2 74.54 -22.29 -121.96
CA THR A 2 74.92 -22.97 -120.70
C THR A 2 74.97 -22.09 -119.44
N LEU A 3 75.52 -20.87 -119.53
CA LEU A 3 75.58 -19.90 -118.41
C LEU A 3 74.21 -19.37 -117.96
N LEU A 4 73.23 -19.36 -118.89
CA LEU A 4 71.88 -18.89 -118.63
C LEU A 4 71.04 -19.97 -117.94
N THR A 5 71.24 -21.24 -118.30
CA THR A 5 70.67 -22.40 -117.58
C THR A 5 71.22 -22.52 -116.16
N GLU A 6 72.52 -22.33 -115.92
CA GLU A 6 73.08 -22.32 -114.55
C GLU A 6 72.50 -21.19 -113.66
N HIS A 7 72.28 -20.00 -114.22
CA HIS A 7 71.67 -18.90 -113.48
C HIS A 7 70.17 -19.13 -113.22
N VAL A 8 69.46 -19.77 -114.17
CA VAL A 8 68.05 -20.15 -113.99
C VAL A 8 67.90 -21.27 -112.96
N ASP A 9 68.78 -22.28 -112.97
CA ASP A 9 68.78 -23.38 -112.00
C ASP A 9 69.21 -22.89 -110.59
N SER A 10 70.16 -21.95 -110.51
CA SER A 10 70.51 -21.26 -109.26
C SER A 10 69.36 -20.40 -108.73
N MET A 11 68.66 -19.69 -109.62
CA MET A 11 67.46 -18.93 -109.26
C MET A 11 66.30 -19.83 -108.82
N SER A 12 66.08 -20.98 -109.47
CA SER A 12 65.03 -21.93 -109.06
C SER A 12 65.38 -22.59 -107.73
N ALA A 13 66.64 -23.00 -107.53
CA ALA A 13 67.09 -23.53 -106.24
C ALA A 13 66.99 -22.50 -105.11
N ALA A 14 67.34 -21.24 -105.38
CA ALA A 14 67.16 -20.15 -104.41
C ALA A 14 65.68 -19.83 -104.16
N ALA A 15 64.83 -19.88 -105.19
CA ALA A 15 63.39 -19.70 -105.05
C ALA A 15 62.75 -20.84 -104.27
N ASP A 16 63.16 -22.09 -104.49
CA ASP A 16 62.70 -23.27 -103.76
C ASP A 16 63.18 -23.25 -102.30
N ASP A 17 64.42 -22.81 -102.02
CA ASP A 17 64.92 -22.62 -100.65
C ASP A 17 64.16 -21.49 -99.93
N VAL A 18 63.88 -20.37 -100.62
CA VAL A 18 63.05 -19.28 -100.08
C VAL A 18 61.62 -19.75 -99.83
N GLN A 19 61.04 -20.54 -100.73
CA GLN A 19 59.70 -21.10 -100.58
C GLN A 19 59.62 -22.12 -99.43
N ALA A 20 60.64 -22.97 -99.28
CA ALA A 20 60.75 -23.91 -98.16
C ALA A 20 60.88 -23.19 -96.82
N ARG A 21 61.71 -22.13 -96.76
CA ARG A 21 61.84 -21.27 -95.57
C ARG A 21 60.55 -20.51 -95.26
N LEU A 22 59.84 -20.01 -96.28
CA LEU A 22 58.53 -19.37 -96.12
C LEU A 22 57.48 -20.35 -95.60
N HIS A 23 57.43 -21.58 -96.12
CA HIS A 23 56.50 -22.60 -95.62
C HIS A 23 56.84 -23.05 -94.19
N ALA A 24 58.12 -23.21 -93.86
CA ALA A 24 58.56 -23.53 -92.50
C ALA A 24 58.26 -22.39 -91.51
N ALA A 25 58.45 -21.13 -91.92
CA ALA A 25 58.09 -19.96 -91.12
C ALA A 25 56.57 -19.82 -90.96
N ALA A 26 55.79 -20.11 -92.01
CA ALA A 26 54.34 -20.07 -91.98
C ALA A 26 53.74 -21.16 -91.08
N SER A 27 54.27 -22.38 -91.12
CA SER A 27 53.82 -23.48 -90.24
C SER A 27 54.23 -23.24 -88.78
N ALA A 28 55.45 -22.77 -88.53
CA ALA A 28 55.90 -22.37 -87.19
C ALA A 28 55.07 -21.19 -86.64
N SER A 29 54.75 -20.19 -87.48
CA SER A 29 53.89 -19.07 -87.10
C SER A 29 52.44 -19.51 -86.83
N ALA A 30 51.91 -20.45 -87.61
CA ALA A 30 50.59 -21.03 -87.38
C ALA A 30 50.52 -21.80 -86.05
N TYR A 31 51.54 -22.61 -85.75
CA TYR A 31 51.66 -23.32 -84.48
C TYR A 31 51.80 -22.37 -83.28
N LEU A 32 52.66 -21.35 -83.37
CA LEU A 32 52.80 -20.32 -82.34
C LEU A 32 51.51 -19.53 -82.14
N ARG A 33 50.78 -19.22 -83.22
CA ARG A 33 49.49 -18.52 -83.16
C ARG A 33 48.43 -19.38 -82.48
N GLU A 34 48.35 -20.67 -82.79
CA GLU A 34 47.42 -21.58 -82.13
C GLU A 34 47.72 -21.71 -80.63
N HIS A 35 49.01 -21.86 -80.27
CA HIS A 35 49.44 -21.87 -78.87
C HIS A 35 49.16 -20.54 -78.16
N ALA A 36 49.41 -19.40 -78.81
CA ALA A 36 49.12 -18.08 -78.25
C ALA A 36 47.62 -17.86 -78.04
N VAL A 37 46.77 -18.28 -79.00
CA VAL A 37 45.30 -18.24 -78.87
C VAL A 37 44.82 -19.18 -77.75
N GLY A 38 45.42 -20.37 -77.63
CA GLY A 38 45.14 -21.32 -76.55
C GLY A 38 45.49 -20.75 -75.17
N LEU A 39 46.69 -20.21 -75.02
CA LEU A 39 47.14 -19.53 -73.79
C LEU A 39 46.28 -18.31 -73.46
N GLN A 40 45.85 -17.55 -74.47
CA GLN A 40 45.00 -16.39 -74.27
C GLN A 40 43.60 -16.78 -73.81
N ARG A 41 43.02 -17.84 -74.38
CA ARG A 41 41.76 -18.44 -73.91
C ARG A 41 41.87 -18.94 -72.47
N GLN A 42 42.94 -19.67 -72.15
CA GLN A 42 43.19 -20.13 -70.78
C GLN A 42 43.32 -18.94 -69.82
N ARG A 43 44.09 -17.92 -70.18
CA ARG A 43 44.23 -16.70 -69.37
C ARG A 43 42.89 -16.00 -69.14
N THR A 44 42.03 -15.89 -70.16
CA THR A 44 40.71 -15.28 -70.00
C THR A 44 39.80 -16.12 -69.09
N THR A 45 39.81 -17.45 -69.22
CA THR A 45 39.02 -18.34 -68.38
C THR A 45 39.50 -18.31 -66.93
N THR A 46 40.82 -18.36 -66.71
CA THR A 46 41.40 -18.24 -65.36
C THR A 46 41.15 -16.86 -64.75
N ALA A 47 41.20 -15.79 -65.56
CA ALA A 47 40.85 -14.46 -65.09
C ALA A 47 39.38 -14.37 -64.67
N SER A 48 38.44 -14.89 -65.48
CA SER A 48 37.02 -14.91 -65.10
C SER A 48 36.76 -15.77 -63.87
N GLN A 49 37.43 -16.93 -63.75
CA GLN A 49 37.33 -17.79 -62.56
C GLN A 49 37.88 -17.10 -61.31
N SER A 50 39.01 -16.39 -61.43
CA SER A 50 39.57 -15.59 -60.34
C SER A 50 38.63 -14.48 -59.89
N THR A 51 38.00 -13.76 -60.83
CA THR A 51 36.99 -12.74 -60.52
C THR A 51 35.79 -13.37 -59.82
N LEU A 52 35.26 -14.49 -60.32
CA LEU A 52 34.12 -15.18 -59.71
C LEU A 52 34.45 -15.67 -58.30
N LEU A 53 35.63 -16.28 -58.09
CA LEU A 53 36.13 -16.67 -56.77
C LEU A 53 36.25 -15.47 -55.82
N SER A 54 36.75 -14.33 -56.30
CA SER A 54 36.86 -13.12 -55.46
C SER A 54 35.50 -12.58 -55.02
N LEU A 55 34.49 -12.59 -55.92
CA LEU A 55 33.13 -12.19 -55.59
C LEU A 55 32.45 -13.20 -54.65
N PHE A 56 32.70 -14.50 -54.86
CA PHE A 56 32.20 -15.56 -53.99
C PHE A 56 32.74 -15.41 -52.57
N LEU A 57 34.07 -15.26 -52.42
CA LEU A 57 34.69 -15.06 -51.11
C LEU A 57 34.21 -13.76 -50.46
N ALA A 58 34.17 -12.64 -51.18
CA ALA A 58 33.66 -11.38 -50.63
C ALA A 58 32.21 -11.49 -50.14
N ARG A 59 31.38 -12.34 -50.78
CA ARG A 59 29.99 -12.56 -50.37
C ARG A 59 29.84 -13.50 -49.18
N PHE A 60 30.60 -14.58 -49.13
CA PHE A 60 30.40 -15.68 -48.18
C PHE A 60 31.44 -15.77 -47.05
N THR A 61 32.42 -14.86 -47.02
CA THR A 61 33.41 -14.78 -45.94
C THR A 61 33.51 -13.37 -45.38
N LEU A 62 33.93 -13.26 -44.13
CA LEU A 62 34.22 -11.97 -43.51
C LEU A 62 35.53 -11.40 -44.06
N THR A 63 35.58 -10.08 -44.19
CA THR A 63 36.84 -9.36 -44.41
C THR A 63 37.77 -9.51 -43.20
N GLU A 64 39.07 -9.29 -43.39
CA GLU A 64 40.06 -9.40 -42.32
C GLU A 64 39.74 -8.47 -41.14
N ALA A 65 39.28 -7.25 -41.41
CA ALA A 65 38.85 -6.29 -40.39
C ALA A 65 37.60 -6.76 -39.62
N GLU A 66 36.61 -7.34 -40.30
CA GLU A 66 35.41 -7.89 -39.63
C GLU A 66 35.75 -9.13 -38.79
N ALA A 67 36.63 -10.00 -39.28
CA ALA A 67 37.12 -11.16 -38.55
C ALA A 67 37.95 -10.74 -37.32
N GLU A 68 38.75 -9.67 -37.43
CA GLU A 68 39.48 -9.08 -36.32
C GLU A 68 38.52 -8.48 -35.28
N ALA A 69 37.48 -7.77 -35.70
CA ALA A 69 36.46 -7.24 -34.79
C ALA A 69 35.79 -8.35 -33.95
N VAL A 70 35.57 -9.53 -34.53
CA VAL A 70 34.99 -10.70 -33.85
C VAL A 70 35.96 -11.34 -32.85
N THR A 71 37.22 -11.54 -33.23
CA THR A 71 38.16 -12.40 -32.50
C THR A 71 39.18 -11.64 -31.63
N SER A 72 39.61 -10.46 -32.07
CA SER A 72 40.66 -9.68 -31.40
C SER A 72 40.16 -9.09 -30.09
N ARG A 73 41.02 -9.09 -29.08
CA ARG A 73 40.76 -8.39 -27.81
C ARG A 73 41.07 -6.89 -27.88
N ALA A 74 41.84 -6.47 -28.88
CA ALA A 74 42.27 -5.07 -29.02
C ALA A 74 41.13 -4.17 -29.54
N VAL A 75 40.21 -4.74 -30.34
CA VAL A 75 39.06 -4.01 -30.88
C VAL A 75 37.93 -3.99 -29.82
N PRO A 76 37.51 -2.81 -29.33
CA PRO A 76 36.44 -2.68 -28.35
C PRO A 76 35.08 -3.09 -28.94
N ILE A 77 34.11 -3.38 -28.07
CA ILE A 77 32.75 -3.66 -28.52
C ILE A 77 32.04 -2.35 -28.85
N GLY A 78 31.42 -2.32 -30.03
CA GLY A 78 30.75 -1.15 -30.56
C GLY A 78 30.27 -1.42 -31.98
N THR A 79 30.19 -0.36 -32.78
CA THR A 79 29.64 -0.37 -34.13
C THR A 79 30.28 -1.40 -35.05
N GLU A 80 31.61 -1.58 -34.98
CA GLU A 80 32.35 -2.50 -35.85
C GLU A 80 31.98 -3.97 -35.61
N LEU A 81 31.92 -4.40 -34.34
CA LEU A 81 31.49 -5.75 -34.00
C LEU A 81 30.00 -5.97 -34.36
N PHE A 82 29.17 -4.97 -34.14
CA PHE A 82 27.75 -5.04 -34.50
C PHE A 82 27.56 -5.17 -36.01
N ALA A 83 28.28 -4.38 -36.81
CA ALA A 83 28.27 -4.51 -38.27
C ALA A 83 28.77 -5.89 -38.72
N ALA A 84 29.85 -6.41 -38.10
CA ALA A 84 30.36 -7.75 -38.41
C ALA A 84 29.35 -8.87 -38.08
N LEU A 85 28.58 -8.73 -36.99
CA LEU A 85 27.49 -9.65 -36.64
C LEU A 85 26.32 -9.59 -37.62
N ASP A 86 25.96 -8.39 -38.10
CA ASP A 86 24.92 -8.23 -39.12
C ASP A 86 25.38 -8.82 -40.46
N ARG A 87 26.67 -8.65 -40.78
CA ARG A 87 27.31 -9.29 -41.93
C ARG A 87 27.29 -10.82 -41.81
N LEU A 88 27.61 -11.38 -40.64
CA LEU A 88 27.53 -12.82 -40.38
C LEU A 88 26.11 -13.35 -40.56
N ALA A 89 25.09 -12.62 -40.08
CA ALA A 89 23.70 -12.99 -40.29
C ALA A 89 23.33 -13.01 -41.78
N GLN A 90 23.79 -12.01 -42.55
CA GLN A 90 23.59 -11.97 -44.00
C GLN A 90 24.30 -13.13 -44.71
N ILE A 91 25.56 -13.43 -44.36
CA ILE A 91 26.32 -14.55 -44.93
C ILE A 91 25.56 -15.86 -44.72
N ARG A 92 25.03 -16.08 -43.51
CA ARG A 92 24.26 -17.30 -43.19
C ARG A 92 22.95 -17.40 -43.97
N SER A 93 22.26 -16.26 -44.13
CA SER A 93 21.05 -16.19 -44.96
C SER A 93 21.35 -16.51 -46.43
N ASP A 94 22.41 -15.91 -46.97
CA ASP A 94 22.86 -16.18 -48.34
C ASP A 94 23.31 -17.65 -48.50
N CYS A 95 23.99 -18.24 -47.51
CA CYS A 95 24.43 -19.63 -47.53
C CYS A 95 23.26 -20.62 -47.49
N ALA A 96 22.14 -20.26 -46.87
CA ALA A 96 20.95 -21.11 -46.87
C ALA A 96 20.45 -21.39 -48.31
N VAL A 97 20.61 -20.42 -49.23
CA VAL A 97 20.28 -20.60 -50.65
C VAL A 97 21.22 -21.62 -51.32
N LEU A 98 22.51 -21.60 -51.00
CA LEU A 98 23.50 -22.57 -51.52
C LEU A 98 23.21 -24.00 -51.07
N LEU A 99 22.58 -24.19 -49.90
CA LEU A 99 22.19 -25.49 -49.38
C LEU A 99 20.91 -26.05 -50.00
N VAL A 100 20.03 -25.18 -50.51
CA VAL A 100 18.74 -25.56 -51.14
C VAL A 100 18.90 -25.83 -52.64
N GLY A 101 19.92 -25.26 -53.30
CA GLY A 101 20.23 -25.42 -54.72
C GLY A 101 20.60 -26.85 -55.11
N ARG A 102 19.60 -27.72 -55.19
CA ARG A 102 19.71 -29.10 -55.68
C ARG A 102 19.42 -29.10 -57.17
N GLU A 103 20.39 -28.70 -57.98
CA GLU A 103 20.41 -29.12 -59.38
C GLU A 103 21.12 -30.48 -59.48
N GLU A 104 20.50 -31.40 -60.21
CA GLU A 104 20.87 -32.81 -60.31
C GLU A 104 22.31 -32.97 -60.83
N GLY A 105 23.26 -33.29 -59.93
CA GLY A 105 24.58 -33.82 -60.31
C GLY A 105 25.81 -33.09 -59.80
N GLU A 106 25.72 -31.85 -59.30
CA GLU A 106 26.89 -31.09 -58.82
C GLU A 106 27.04 -31.14 -57.29
N GLN A 107 27.92 -32.02 -56.81
CA GLN A 107 28.20 -32.22 -55.37
C GLN A 107 29.02 -31.09 -54.70
N GLY A 108 29.40 -30.04 -55.45
CA GLY A 108 30.36 -29.02 -54.98
C GLY A 108 29.77 -27.95 -54.06
N GLY A 109 28.57 -27.44 -54.37
CA GLY A 109 27.98 -26.29 -53.66
C GLY A 109 27.55 -26.59 -52.22
N MET A 110 27.04 -27.81 -51.97
CA MET A 110 26.56 -28.22 -50.65
C MET A 110 27.69 -28.32 -49.62
N ARG A 111 28.87 -28.83 -50.02
CA ARG A 111 30.01 -28.95 -49.11
C ARG A 111 30.57 -27.59 -48.72
N ALA A 112 30.77 -26.70 -49.69
CA ALA A 112 31.19 -25.33 -49.42
C ALA A 112 30.16 -24.57 -48.56
N GLY A 113 28.86 -24.75 -48.83
CA GLY A 113 27.78 -24.18 -48.02
C GLY A 113 27.80 -24.67 -46.57
N MET A 114 28.04 -25.97 -46.34
CA MET A 114 28.16 -26.55 -45.00
C MET A 114 29.40 -26.02 -44.26
N ASP A 115 30.55 -26.00 -44.92
CA ASP A 115 31.81 -25.47 -44.35
C ASP A 115 31.68 -23.99 -43.95
N ILE A 116 31.02 -23.16 -44.78
CA ILE A 116 30.76 -21.74 -44.47
C ILE A 116 29.75 -21.59 -43.33
N MET A 117 28.73 -22.44 -43.26
CA MET A 117 27.76 -22.43 -42.16
C MET A 117 28.41 -22.82 -40.82
N ASP A 118 29.34 -23.77 -40.82
CA ASP A 118 30.09 -24.17 -39.63
C ASP A 118 31.09 -23.08 -39.21
N ALA A 119 31.84 -22.51 -40.16
CA ALA A 119 32.77 -21.42 -39.88
C ALA A 119 32.04 -20.16 -39.37
N SER A 120 30.93 -19.77 -40.00
CA SER A 120 30.12 -18.63 -39.56
C SER A 120 29.44 -18.87 -38.21
N ALA A 121 29.06 -20.12 -37.90
CA ALA A 121 28.55 -20.47 -36.57
C ALA A 121 29.63 -20.31 -35.49
N ALA A 122 30.85 -20.77 -35.75
CA ALA A 122 31.99 -20.60 -34.84
C ALA A 122 32.35 -19.11 -34.64
N GLN A 123 32.32 -18.30 -35.70
CA GLN A 123 32.56 -16.85 -35.62
C GLN A 123 31.45 -16.13 -34.85
N LEU A 124 30.19 -16.50 -35.08
CA LEU A 124 29.04 -15.94 -34.34
C LEU A 124 29.11 -16.31 -32.85
N ASP A 125 29.54 -17.53 -32.53
CA ASP A 125 29.79 -17.97 -31.15
C ASP A 125 30.93 -17.20 -30.48
N ALA A 126 32.04 -16.99 -31.19
CA ALA A 126 33.15 -16.18 -30.72
C ALA A 126 32.72 -14.73 -30.45
N ALA A 127 31.96 -14.12 -31.36
CA ALA A 127 31.44 -12.75 -31.23
C ALA A 127 30.50 -12.62 -30.01
N GLN A 128 29.53 -13.53 -29.87
CA GLN A 128 28.58 -13.51 -28.76
C GLN A 128 29.26 -13.77 -27.42
N THR A 129 30.24 -14.68 -27.39
CA THR A 129 31.05 -14.91 -26.19
C THR A 129 31.91 -13.69 -25.84
N LYS A 130 32.48 -12.99 -26.83
CA LYS A 130 33.21 -11.72 -26.63
C LYS A 130 32.28 -10.66 -26.02
N MET A 131 31.07 -10.47 -26.57
CA MET A 131 30.06 -9.55 -26.00
C MET A 131 29.67 -9.93 -24.57
N ALA A 132 29.42 -11.21 -24.30
CA ALA A 132 29.05 -11.68 -22.97
C ALA A 132 30.16 -11.42 -21.93
N ARG A 133 31.43 -11.67 -22.28
CA ARG A 133 32.58 -11.37 -21.41
C ARG A 133 32.71 -9.88 -21.09
N TRP A 134 32.44 -9.03 -22.06
CA TRP A 134 32.47 -7.59 -21.86
C TRP A 134 31.30 -7.12 -21.00
N LEU A 135 30.07 -7.57 -21.23
CA LEU A 135 28.94 -7.28 -20.34
C LEU A 135 29.23 -7.75 -18.92
N LEU A 136 29.83 -8.93 -18.74
CA LEU A 136 30.28 -9.41 -17.43
C LEU A 136 31.32 -8.51 -16.78
N PHE A 137 32.17 -7.82 -17.56
CA PHE A 137 33.14 -6.87 -17.03
C PHE A 137 32.48 -5.53 -16.67
N GLU A 138 31.64 -4.99 -17.56
CA GLU A 138 30.91 -3.74 -17.34
C GLU A 138 29.95 -3.84 -16.15
N PHE A 139 29.19 -4.94 -16.04
CA PHE A 139 28.26 -5.16 -14.94
C PHE A 139 28.93 -5.39 -13.58
N ARG A 140 30.23 -5.71 -13.56
CA ARG A 140 31.00 -5.75 -12.30
C ARG A 140 31.48 -4.39 -11.85
N GLN A 141 31.51 -3.39 -12.72
CA GLN A 141 32.00 -2.06 -12.34
C GLN A 141 31.04 -1.42 -11.34
N PRO A 142 31.57 -0.71 -10.32
CA PRO A 142 30.72 0.01 -9.38
C PRO A 142 29.94 1.08 -10.13
N PHE A 143 28.63 1.10 -9.88
CA PHE A 143 27.74 2.07 -10.50
C PHE A 143 28.07 3.47 -9.98
N ARG A 144 28.11 4.44 -10.90
CA ARG A 144 28.16 5.87 -10.56
C ARG A 144 26.73 6.42 -10.67
N GLU A 145 26.23 7.03 -9.61
CA GLU A 145 24.90 7.65 -9.61
C GLU A 145 24.74 8.60 -10.82
N GLY A 146 23.65 8.43 -11.56
CA GLY A 146 23.37 9.21 -12.78
C GLY A 146 24.07 8.73 -14.06
N ALA A 147 24.78 7.60 -14.05
CA ALA A 147 25.32 7.01 -15.27
C ALA A 147 24.19 6.41 -16.12
N GLU A 148 23.97 6.98 -17.30
CA GLU A 148 23.01 6.47 -18.29
C GLU A 148 23.49 5.15 -18.91
N VAL A 149 22.55 4.30 -19.32
CA VAL A 149 22.87 3.09 -20.08
C VAL A 149 23.40 3.49 -21.45
N GLY A 150 24.68 3.18 -21.71
CA GLY A 150 25.30 3.41 -23.01
C GLY A 150 24.62 2.60 -24.11
N GLY A 151 24.48 3.19 -25.31
CA GLY A 151 23.84 2.52 -26.46
C GLY A 151 24.51 1.21 -26.86
N THR A 152 25.83 1.09 -26.67
CA THR A 152 26.58 -0.16 -26.89
C THR A 152 26.16 -1.28 -25.94
N MET A 153 25.89 -0.95 -24.68
CA MET A 153 25.46 -1.91 -23.66
C MET A 153 24.05 -2.43 -23.95
N ARG A 154 23.13 -1.50 -24.29
CA ARG A 154 21.76 -1.83 -24.71
C ARG A 154 21.75 -2.75 -25.91
N GLU A 155 22.51 -2.41 -26.96
CA GLU A 155 22.57 -3.23 -28.18
C GLU A 155 23.22 -4.60 -27.93
N ALA A 156 24.27 -4.67 -27.10
CA ALA A 156 24.87 -5.95 -26.72
C ALA A 156 23.90 -6.85 -25.93
N VAL A 157 23.12 -6.29 -25.00
CA VAL A 157 22.07 -7.02 -24.29
C VAL A 157 21.01 -7.52 -25.27
N ARG A 158 20.52 -6.65 -26.17
CA ARG A 158 19.53 -6.99 -27.20
C ARG A 158 19.98 -8.15 -28.08
N ARG A 159 21.22 -8.14 -28.55
CA ARG A 159 21.76 -9.20 -29.42
C ARG A 159 22.01 -10.51 -28.70
N LEU A 160 22.17 -10.50 -27.38
CA LEU A 160 22.29 -11.71 -26.56
C LEU A 160 20.94 -12.25 -26.06
N GLU A 161 19.81 -11.58 -26.34
CA GLU A 161 18.48 -12.09 -25.96
C GLU A 161 18.17 -13.46 -26.59
N ALA A 162 18.68 -13.71 -27.80
CA ALA A 162 18.56 -15.00 -28.48
C ALA A 162 19.40 -16.12 -27.83
N ARG A 163 20.31 -15.79 -26.90
CA ARG A 163 21.23 -16.70 -26.20
C ARG A 163 21.13 -16.53 -24.67
N PRO A 164 20.05 -17.04 -24.05
CA PRO A 164 19.80 -16.86 -22.63
C PRO A 164 20.88 -17.52 -21.75
N ASP A 165 21.61 -18.51 -22.26
CA ASP A 165 22.75 -19.17 -21.63
C ASP A 165 23.91 -18.22 -21.34
N LEU A 166 24.16 -17.25 -22.24
CA LEU A 166 25.20 -16.23 -22.07
C LEU A 166 24.70 -14.98 -21.33
N LEU A 167 23.44 -14.60 -21.57
CA LEU A 167 22.86 -13.39 -20.99
C LEU A 167 22.53 -13.55 -19.50
N ARG A 168 21.99 -14.71 -19.08
CA ARG A 168 21.55 -14.92 -17.69
C ARG A 168 22.69 -14.78 -16.67
N PRO A 169 23.90 -15.35 -16.87
CA PRO A 169 25.03 -15.12 -15.96
C PRO A 169 25.45 -13.65 -15.87
N ALA A 170 25.40 -12.91 -16.99
CA ALA A 170 25.71 -11.49 -17.00
C ALA A 170 24.68 -10.69 -16.15
N LEU A 171 23.39 -10.95 -16.33
CA LEU A 171 22.33 -10.32 -15.54
C LEU A 171 22.38 -10.68 -14.04
N GLN A 172 22.80 -11.91 -13.70
CA GLN A 172 23.02 -12.30 -12.31
C GLN A 172 24.15 -11.48 -11.66
N ILE A 173 25.24 -11.25 -12.39
CA ILE A 173 26.35 -10.41 -11.92
C ILE A 173 25.92 -8.95 -11.79
N LEU A 174 25.17 -8.42 -12.77
CA LEU A 174 24.57 -7.08 -12.67
C LEU A 174 23.74 -6.93 -11.41
N ALA A 175 22.84 -7.88 -11.16
CA ALA A 175 21.96 -7.87 -10.00
C ALA A 175 22.77 -7.93 -8.69
N ALA A 176 23.76 -8.82 -8.59
CA ALA A 176 24.59 -8.98 -7.40
C ALA A 176 25.44 -7.74 -7.10
N THR A 177 26.09 -7.17 -8.12
CA THR A 177 26.89 -5.95 -7.97
C THR A 177 26.01 -4.77 -7.57
N ARG A 178 24.84 -4.61 -8.20
CA ARG A 178 23.89 -3.56 -7.85
C ARG A 178 23.30 -3.74 -6.45
N ALA A 179 22.93 -4.96 -6.06
CA ALA A 179 22.45 -5.25 -4.70
C ALA A 179 23.50 -4.89 -3.63
N SER A 180 24.77 -5.24 -3.86
CA SER A 180 25.87 -4.88 -2.93
C SER A 180 26.06 -3.37 -2.86
N ASN A 181 26.03 -2.66 -4.00
CA ASN A 181 26.16 -1.22 -4.04
C ASN A 181 24.99 -0.53 -3.36
N LEU A 182 23.76 -1.02 -3.58
CA LEU A 182 22.55 -0.48 -2.99
C LEU A 182 22.54 -0.67 -1.47
N SER A 183 23.01 -1.83 -0.98
CA SER A 183 23.20 -2.07 0.45
C SER A 183 24.19 -1.08 1.07
N ALA A 184 25.33 -0.85 0.41
CA ALA A 184 26.34 0.11 0.85
C ALA A 184 25.80 1.56 0.81
N ALA A 185 25.07 1.92 -0.24
CA ALA A 185 24.44 3.23 -0.40
C ALA A 185 23.35 3.46 0.66
N PHE A 186 22.54 2.44 0.98
CA PHE A 186 21.56 2.52 2.07
C PHE A 186 22.26 2.73 3.41
N HIS A 187 23.33 1.98 3.70
CA HIS A 187 24.11 2.17 4.92
C HIS A 187 24.74 3.56 5.01
N ALA A 188 25.27 4.09 3.90
CA ALA A 188 25.80 5.44 3.82
C ALA A 188 24.68 6.48 4.03
N ALA A 189 23.49 6.29 3.47
CA ALA A 189 22.35 7.17 3.70
C ALA A 189 21.90 7.18 5.17
N LEU A 190 21.98 6.04 5.86
CA LEU A 190 21.70 5.95 7.29
C LEU A 190 22.73 6.72 8.13
N THR A 191 24.03 6.52 7.87
CA THR A 191 25.11 6.91 8.78
C THR A 191 25.87 8.19 8.39
N GLN A 192 26.00 8.47 7.09
CA GLN A 192 26.81 9.56 6.54
C GLN A 192 25.97 10.65 5.86
N GLY A 193 24.84 10.29 5.26
CA GLY A 193 24.01 11.21 4.47
C GLY A 193 24.65 11.55 3.12
N GLY A 194 24.36 12.74 2.60
CA GLY A 194 24.83 13.21 1.31
C GLY A 194 26.33 13.55 1.31
N GLY A 195 26.96 13.36 0.15
CA GLY A 195 28.39 13.65 -0.03
C GLY A 195 28.75 15.15 -0.02
N ALA A 196 30.05 15.42 0.06
CA ALA A 196 30.60 16.77 -0.10
C ALA A 196 30.24 17.35 -1.50
N PRO A 197 30.06 18.68 -1.65
CA PRO A 197 30.29 19.74 -0.66
C PRO A 197 29.06 20.13 0.18
N SER A 198 27.87 19.65 -0.16
CA SER A 198 26.63 20.09 0.50
C SER A 198 26.30 19.33 1.78
N PHE A 199 26.79 18.10 1.96
CA PHE A 199 26.45 17.21 3.08
C PHE A 199 24.94 17.02 3.31
N LEU A 200 24.17 17.20 2.24
CA LEU A 200 22.71 17.09 2.23
C LEU A 200 22.30 15.97 1.24
N PRO A 201 21.31 15.15 1.59
CA PRO A 201 20.52 15.15 2.83
C PRO A 201 21.32 14.68 4.05
N ARG A 202 20.93 15.08 5.27
CA ARG A 202 21.60 14.62 6.51
C ARG A 202 21.43 13.09 6.68
N PRO A 203 22.32 12.41 7.44
CA PRO A 203 22.15 11.00 7.75
C PRO A 203 20.78 10.74 8.39
N ILE A 204 20.12 9.67 7.96
CA ILE A 204 18.77 9.31 8.44
C ILE A 204 18.80 9.01 9.95
N GLU A 205 19.90 8.45 10.48
CA GLU A 205 20.05 8.15 11.91
C GLU A 205 19.95 9.38 12.82
N VAL A 206 20.15 10.60 12.30
CA VAL A 206 19.95 11.84 13.08
C VAL A 206 18.49 11.96 13.54
N HIS A 207 17.55 11.40 12.78
CA HIS A 207 16.13 11.42 13.11
C HIS A 207 15.69 10.23 13.97
N ALA A 208 16.60 9.39 14.48
CA ALA A 208 16.23 8.20 15.26
C ALA A 208 15.43 8.49 16.55
N HIS A 209 15.43 9.73 17.03
CA HIS A 209 14.61 10.20 18.15
C HIS A 209 13.12 10.37 17.79
N ASP A 210 12.82 10.56 16.51
CA ASP A 210 11.47 10.62 15.95
C ASP A 210 11.23 9.34 15.14
N PRO A 211 10.56 8.32 15.72
CA PRO A 211 10.44 7.01 15.09
C PRO A 211 9.61 7.05 13.80
N GLN A 212 8.60 7.92 13.72
CA GLN A 212 7.75 8.05 12.53
C GLN A 212 8.56 8.59 11.36
N ARG A 213 9.30 9.68 11.60
CA ARG A 213 10.18 10.26 10.58
C ARG A 213 11.32 9.32 10.21
N TYR A 214 11.94 8.66 11.18
CA TYR A 214 13.04 7.73 10.94
C TYR A 214 12.64 6.57 10.03
N VAL A 215 11.51 5.90 10.32
CA VAL A 215 10.98 4.82 9.47
C VAL A 215 10.48 5.37 8.13
N GLY A 216 9.83 6.52 8.12
CA GLY A 216 9.39 7.20 6.90
C GLY A 216 10.54 7.53 5.94
N ASP A 217 11.63 8.10 6.44
CA ASP A 217 12.82 8.44 5.66
C ASP A 217 13.49 7.18 5.08
N MET A 218 13.56 6.08 5.86
CA MET A 218 14.07 4.79 5.37
C MET A 218 13.21 4.22 4.23
N LEU A 219 11.89 4.22 4.40
CA LEU A 219 10.95 3.71 3.40
C LEU A 219 10.93 4.60 2.14
N ALA A 220 10.99 5.92 2.30
CA ALA A 220 11.10 6.87 1.19
C ALA A 220 12.39 6.68 0.40
N TRP A 221 13.53 6.47 1.09
CA TRP A 221 14.80 6.17 0.44
C TRP A 221 14.71 4.88 -0.38
N VAL A 222 14.13 3.81 0.19
CA VAL A 222 13.97 2.53 -0.51
C VAL A 222 13.03 2.68 -1.72
N HIS A 223 11.93 3.42 -1.57
CA HIS A 223 11.02 3.71 -2.67
C HIS A 223 11.73 4.47 -3.81
N GLN A 224 12.54 5.48 -3.48
CA GLN A 224 13.33 6.20 -4.47
C GLN A 224 14.37 5.30 -5.16
N ALA A 225 15.02 4.41 -4.41
CA ALA A 225 15.95 3.42 -4.97
C ALA A 225 15.27 2.44 -5.92
N VAL A 226 14.05 1.97 -5.60
CA VAL A 226 13.26 1.13 -6.51
C VAL A 226 12.97 1.87 -7.82
N ALA A 227 12.59 3.15 -7.73
CA ALA A 227 12.30 3.96 -8.91
C ALA A 227 13.55 4.16 -9.80
N SER A 228 14.70 4.48 -9.21
CA SER A 228 15.95 4.69 -9.96
C SER A 228 16.49 3.40 -10.59
N GLU A 229 16.43 2.28 -9.87
CA GLU A 229 16.84 0.98 -10.42
C GLU A 229 15.90 0.50 -11.52
N ARG A 230 14.59 0.71 -11.37
CA ARG A 230 13.63 0.40 -12.44
C ARG A 230 13.88 1.26 -13.66
N GLU A 231 14.13 2.56 -13.52
CA GLU A 231 14.47 3.45 -14.63
C GLU A 231 15.73 2.98 -15.36
N PHE A 232 16.79 2.60 -14.62
CA PHE A 232 18.00 2.02 -15.19
C PHE A 232 17.70 0.74 -15.99
N LEU A 233 16.94 -0.20 -15.41
CA LEU A 233 16.60 -1.48 -16.06
C LEU A 233 15.71 -1.28 -17.29
N VAL A 234 14.76 -0.34 -17.24
CA VAL A 234 13.97 0.06 -18.41
C VAL A 234 14.87 0.67 -19.49
N GLY A 235 15.86 1.48 -19.13
CA GLY A 235 16.86 1.99 -20.08
C GLY A 235 17.78 0.92 -20.67
N LEU A 236 17.96 -0.21 -19.98
CA LEU A 236 18.79 -1.35 -20.38
C LEU A 236 18.05 -2.32 -21.32
N PHE A 237 16.80 -2.63 -21.01
CA PHE A 237 15.98 -3.55 -21.80
C PHE A 237 15.09 -2.86 -22.83
N GLY A 238 14.85 -1.56 -22.68
CA GLY A 238 13.99 -0.80 -23.58
C GLY A 238 14.54 -0.80 -24.99
N ARG A 239 13.67 -1.10 -25.96
CA ARG A 239 13.96 -0.86 -27.37
C ARG A 239 14.04 0.66 -27.56
N GLU A 240 15.01 1.13 -28.34
CA GLU A 240 14.89 2.46 -28.92
C GLU A 240 13.59 2.43 -29.72
N ALA A 241 12.51 2.95 -29.12
CA ALA A 241 11.35 3.33 -29.89
C ALA A 241 11.89 4.19 -31.01
N GLU A 242 11.50 3.86 -32.24
CA GLU A 242 11.73 4.70 -33.40
C GLU A 242 11.33 6.12 -32.99
N VAL A 243 12.32 6.94 -32.68
CA VAL A 243 12.11 8.36 -32.51
C VAL A 243 11.81 8.81 -33.93
N GLU A 244 10.51 8.89 -34.23
CA GLU A 244 9.99 9.69 -35.33
C GLU A 244 10.88 10.94 -35.44
N PRO A 245 11.43 11.25 -36.62
CA PRO A 245 12.42 12.32 -36.82
C PRO A 245 11.78 13.72 -36.71
N GLY A 246 11.16 14.01 -35.56
CA GLY A 246 10.57 15.29 -35.17
C GLY A 246 10.86 15.67 -33.71
N GLU A 247 11.31 14.73 -32.86
CA GLU A 247 11.59 15.00 -31.43
C GLU A 247 13.08 14.98 -31.08
N ARG A 248 13.95 15.50 -31.96
CA ARG A 248 15.28 16.00 -31.52
C ARG A 248 15.12 17.38 -30.89
N GLY A 249 14.30 17.48 -29.84
CA GLY A 249 14.24 18.61 -28.94
C GLY A 249 14.97 18.22 -27.67
N GLY A 250 16.20 18.71 -27.50
CA GLY A 250 17.02 18.41 -26.33
C GLY A 250 16.23 18.55 -25.02
N ARG A 251 16.49 17.62 -24.09
CA ARG A 251 16.11 17.76 -22.68
C ARG A 251 16.42 19.19 -22.25
N ARG A 252 15.39 20.00 -22.05
CA ARG A 252 15.56 21.40 -21.65
C ARG A 252 16.06 21.39 -20.22
N MET A 253 17.24 21.95 -20.01
CA MET A 253 17.73 22.35 -18.68
C MET A 253 16.60 23.10 -17.97
N GLY A 254 16.01 22.50 -16.93
CA GLY A 254 14.92 23.10 -16.14
C GLY A 254 13.57 22.39 -16.14
N GLU A 255 13.39 21.24 -16.80
CA GLU A 255 12.20 20.42 -16.55
C GLU A 255 12.29 19.85 -15.12
N LYS A 256 11.45 20.37 -14.22
CA LYS A 256 11.29 19.85 -12.86
C LYS A 256 11.11 18.34 -12.98
N ARG A 257 11.94 17.56 -12.26
CA ARG A 257 11.76 16.11 -12.07
C ARG A 257 10.25 15.86 -11.96
N ARG A 258 9.66 15.14 -12.93
CA ARG A 258 8.25 14.72 -12.82
C ARG A 258 8.12 14.10 -11.43
N GLY A 259 7.21 14.64 -10.63
CA GLY A 259 6.95 14.14 -9.30
C GLY A 259 6.75 12.62 -9.34
N ILE A 260 7.26 11.96 -8.31
CA ILE A 260 7.25 10.51 -8.07
C ILE A 260 5.86 9.87 -8.29
N GLU A 261 4.80 10.68 -8.25
CA GLU A 261 3.39 10.29 -8.28
C GLU A 261 2.78 10.07 -9.68
N SER A 262 3.46 10.42 -10.79
CA SER A 262 2.83 10.37 -12.14
C SER A 262 3.24 9.17 -13.02
N VAL A 263 3.97 8.20 -12.48
CA VAL A 263 4.42 7.05 -13.27
C VAL A 263 3.37 5.95 -13.21
N ASP A 264 2.69 5.69 -14.32
CA ASP A 264 1.68 4.65 -14.44
C ASP A 264 2.38 3.26 -14.49
N TRP A 265 2.62 2.64 -13.32
CA TRP A 265 3.48 1.46 -13.13
C TRP A 265 2.94 0.13 -13.71
N THR A 266 1.70 0.10 -14.19
CA THR A 266 0.95 -1.14 -14.48
C THR A 266 0.83 -1.49 -15.98
N LYS A 267 1.37 -0.65 -16.89
CA LYS A 267 1.03 -0.70 -18.31
C LYS A 267 1.86 -1.59 -19.25
N GLY A 268 2.91 -2.29 -18.82
CA GLY A 268 3.64 -3.20 -19.72
C GLY A 268 3.40 -4.68 -19.41
N ARG A 269 2.68 -5.34 -20.33
CA ARG A 269 2.57 -6.82 -20.38
C ARG A 269 3.56 -7.41 -21.40
N GLY A 270 4.80 -6.94 -21.40
CA GLY A 270 5.87 -7.44 -22.26
C GLY A 270 6.86 -8.37 -21.56
N GLU A 271 7.58 -9.20 -22.31
CA GLU A 271 8.71 -10.00 -21.78
C GLU A 271 9.81 -9.11 -21.16
N GLU A 272 9.99 -7.90 -21.68
CA GLU A 272 10.91 -6.88 -21.15
C GLU A 272 10.55 -6.50 -19.71
N GLU A 273 9.27 -6.23 -19.44
CA GLU A 273 8.82 -5.87 -18.09
C GLU A 273 8.97 -7.03 -17.10
N ARG A 274 8.74 -8.27 -17.56
CA ARG A 274 9.02 -9.46 -16.75
C ARG A 274 10.50 -9.53 -16.36
N ARG A 275 11.42 -9.30 -17.30
CA ARG A 275 12.87 -9.30 -17.02
C ARG A 275 13.28 -8.15 -16.10
N VAL A 276 12.71 -6.95 -16.30
CA VAL A 276 12.90 -5.80 -15.40
C VAL A 276 12.52 -6.21 -13.97
N ARG A 277 11.33 -6.80 -13.77
CA ARG A 277 10.89 -7.25 -12.43
C ARG A 277 11.79 -8.33 -11.85
N GLU A 278 12.19 -9.33 -12.64
CA GLU A 278 13.06 -10.43 -12.17
C GLU A 278 14.46 -9.95 -11.75
N VAL A 279 15.04 -8.98 -12.48
CA VAL A 279 16.35 -8.39 -12.11
C VAL A 279 16.20 -7.42 -10.95
N LEU A 280 15.16 -6.58 -10.96
CA LEU A 280 14.88 -5.61 -9.90
C LEU A 280 14.69 -6.31 -8.55
N ASP A 281 13.94 -7.42 -8.51
CA ASP A 281 13.74 -8.20 -7.28
C ASP A 281 15.08 -8.62 -6.65
N ARG A 282 16.01 -9.14 -7.45
CA ARG A 282 17.36 -9.53 -6.99
C ARG A 282 18.21 -8.34 -6.57
N VAL A 283 18.07 -7.18 -7.20
CA VAL A 283 18.77 -5.95 -6.81
C VAL A 283 18.29 -5.50 -5.43
N MET A 284 16.97 -5.52 -5.19
CA MET A 284 16.37 -5.05 -3.95
C MET A 284 16.62 -5.96 -2.74
N GLU A 285 17.00 -7.23 -2.94
CA GLU A 285 17.43 -8.14 -1.86
C GLU A 285 18.54 -7.53 -0.98
N GLY A 286 19.43 -6.69 -1.56
CA GLY A 286 20.53 -6.04 -0.84
C GLY A 286 20.10 -5.09 0.27
N CYS A 287 18.90 -4.51 0.18
CA CYS A 287 18.35 -3.56 1.16
C CYS A 287 17.34 -4.18 2.12
N GLY A 288 16.78 -5.34 1.79
CA GLY A 288 15.69 -5.94 2.54
C GLY A 288 16.05 -6.25 4.00
N ARG A 289 17.19 -6.92 4.24
CA ARG A 289 17.60 -7.30 5.61
C ARG A 289 17.96 -6.09 6.50
N PRO A 290 18.78 -5.12 6.05
CA PRO A 290 19.03 -3.91 6.83
C PRO A 290 17.77 -3.11 7.15
N LEU A 291 16.86 -2.96 6.17
CA LEU A 291 15.59 -2.26 6.36
C LEU A 291 14.75 -2.95 7.43
N LYS A 292 14.56 -4.28 7.31
CA LYS A 292 13.80 -5.09 8.28
C LYS A 292 14.33 -4.91 9.70
N LEU A 293 15.63 -5.10 9.89
CA LEU A 293 16.26 -5.01 11.20
C LEU A 293 16.01 -3.65 11.86
N ARG A 294 16.14 -2.55 11.11
CA ARG A 294 15.94 -1.20 11.66
C ARG A 294 14.48 -0.92 11.96
N ILE A 295 13.55 -1.31 11.09
CA ILE A 295 12.11 -1.16 11.36
C ILE A 295 11.72 -1.96 12.61
N GLU A 296 12.12 -3.23 12.70
CA GLU A 296 11.81 -4.08 13.86
C GLU A 296 12.41 -3.52 15.15
N GLN A 297 13.63 -2.99 15.12
CA GLN A 297 14.25 -2.35 16.27
C GLN A 297 13.49 -1.10 16.72
N THR A 298 13.13 -0.21 15.78
CA THR A 298 12.40 1.01 16.10
C THR A 298 11.01 0.70 16.64
N VAL A 299 10.30 -0.23 16.02
CA VAL A 299 8.95 -0.65 16.44
C VAL A 299 8.98 -1.30 17.82
N ASN A 300 9.93 -2.19 18.10
CA ASN A 300 10.02 -2.89 19.37
C ASN A 300 10.48 -2.01 20.54
N SER A 301 11.12 -0.88 20.27
CA SER A 301 11.50 0.09 21.31
C SER A 301 10.38 1.08 21.64
N GLN A 302 9.29 1.10 20.86
CA GLN A 302 8.18 2.01 21.12
C GLN A 302 7.30 1.52 22.26
N GLU A 303 6.92 2.48 23.09
CA GLU A 303 6.07 2.28 24.26
C GLU A 303 4.62 2.77 24.04
N GLY A 304 4.45 3.78 23.17
CA GLY A 304 3.14 4.39 22.91
C GLY A 304 2.31 3.60 21.90
N CYS A 305 1.00 3.48 22.15
CA CYS A 305 0.07 2.82 21.22
C CYS A 305 -0.09 3.61 19.91
N ILE A 306 -0.08 4.94 20.00
CA ILE A 306 -0.26 5.83 18.83
C ILE A 306 0.94 5.72 17.89
N THR A 307 2.17 5.73 18.44
CA THR A 307 3.38 5.63 17.63
C THR A 307 3.52 4.26 16.98
N THR A 308 3.27 3.16 17.71
CA THR A 308 3.30 1.81 17.12
C THR A 308 2.23 1.61 16.05
N PHE A 309 1.02 2.14 16.24
CA PHE A 309 -0.05 2.06 15.26
C PHE A 309 0.26 2.87 13.98
N HIS A 310 0.79 4.08 14.14
CA HIS A 310 1.20 4.90 13.00
C HIS A 310 2.34 4.24 12.22
N LEU A 311 3.33 3.64 12.91
CA LEU A 311 4.39 2.89 12.26
C LEU A 311 3.85 1.69 11.49
N ALA A 312 2.92 0.92 12.08
CA ALA A 312 2.28 -0.20 11.40
C ALA A 312 1.54 0.25 10.14
N SER A 313 0.79 1.34 10.23
CA SER A 313 0.03 1.92 9.11
C SER A 313 0.96 2.44 8.00
N LEU A 314 2.06 3.10 8.37
CA LEU A 314 3.07 3.59 7.44
C LEU A 314 3.77 2.44 6.69
N VAL A 315 4.21 1.41 7.40
CA VAL A 315 4.83 0.23 6.78
C VAL A 315 3.81 -0.49 5.88
N HIS A 316 2.54 -0.54 6.29
CA HIS A 316 1.47 -1.11 5.47
C HIS A 316 1.25 -0.33 4.17
N PHE A 317 1.20 1.00 4.23
CA PHE A 317 1.11 1.87 3.06
C PHE A 317 2.24 1.58 2.07
N TYR A 318 3.50 1.56 2.54
CA TYR A 318 4.64 1.27 1.68
C TYR A 318 4.64 -0.17 1.15
N ARG A 319 4.15 -1.16 1.90
CA ARG A 319 3.94 -2.52 1.39
C ARG A 319 3.00 -2.52 0.19
N VAL A 320 1.84 -1.86 0.29
CA VAL A 320 0.88 -1.75 -0.83
C VAL A 320 1.52 -1.07 -2.02
N THR A 321 2.23 0.04 -1.81
CA THR A 321 2.98 0.75 -2.87
C THR A 321 4.04 -0.14 -3.54
N MET A 322 4.79 -0.94 -2.78
CA MET A 322 5.78 -1.87 -3.34
C MET A 322 5.16 -3.05 -4.10
N ASP A 323 4.01 -3.55 -3.64
CA ASP A 323 3.27 -4.61 -4.34
C ASP A 323 2.83 -4.18 -5.74
N HIS A 324 2.49 -2.90 -5.93
CA HIS A 324 2.16 -2.35 -7.25
C HIS A 324 3.37 -2.09 -8.15
N THR A 325 4.56 -1.83 -7.59
CA THR A 325 5.75 -1.45 -8.36
C THR A 325 6.65 -2.62 -8.74
N VAL A 326 6.96 -3.51 -7.78
CA VAL A 326 7.85 -4.66 -7.98
C VAL A 326 7.06 -5.97 -8.10
N GLY A 327 5.87 -6.03 -7.48
CA GLY A 327 4.99 -7.18 -7.48
C GLY A 327 4.94 -7.90 -6.13
N SER A 328 3.77 -8.40 -5.75
CA SER A 328 3.52 -9.04 -4.44
C SER A 328 4.38 -10.27 -4.11
N LYS A 329 5.00 -10.90 -5.12
CA LYS A 329 5.91 -12.05 -4.94
C LYS A 329 7.37 -11.65 -4.74
N ALA A 330 7.70 -10.36 -4.87
CA ALA A 330 9.06 -9.89 -4.72
C ALA A 330 9.56 -10.05 -3.27
N SER A 331 10.87 -10.24 -3.13
CA SER A 331 11.57 -10.32 -1.85
C SER A 331 11.29 -9.11 -0.96
N LEU A 332 11.34 -7.89 -1.51
CA LEU A 332 11.06 -6.64 -0.79
C LEU A 332 9.61 -6.59 -0.29
N SER A 333 8.64 -6.92 -1.14
CA SER A 333 7.22 -7.00 -0.76
C SER A 333 6.99 -7.97 0.39
N ARG A 334 7.59 -9.16 0.32
CA ARG A 334 7.53 -10.15 1.40
C ARG A 334 8.16 -9.63 2.70
N ILE A 335 9.31 -8.97 2.61
CA ILE A 335 9.98 -8.39 3.78
C ILE A 335 9.13 -7.29 4.41
N LEU A 336 8.51 -6.43 3.60
CA LEU A 336 7.58 -5.41 4.11
C LEU A 336 6.34 -6.04 4.73
N ALA A 337 5.80 -7.11 4.15
CA ALA A 337 4.69 -7.85 4.75
C ALA A 337 5.07 -8.45 6.13
N GLU A 338 6.27 -9.01 6.26
CA GLU A 338 6.81 -9.45 7.56
C GLU A 338 6.97 -8.26 8.54
N CYS A 339 7.45 -7.10 8.07
CA CYS A 339 7.55 -5.89 8.90
C CYS A 339 6.18 -5.36 9.34
N VAL A 340 5.16 -5.43 8.48
CA VAL A 340 3.77 -5.08 8.82
C VAL A 340 3.28 -5.97 9.95
N GLN A 341 3.48 -7.28 9.84
CA GLN A 341 3.09 -8.23 10.88
C GLN A 341 3.76 -7.91 12.22
N THR A 342 5.09 -7.75 12.24
CA THR A 342 5.82 -7.40 13.47
C THR A 342 5.37 -6.05 14.05
N SER A 343 5.03 -5.08 13.20
CA SER A 343 4.55 -3.75 13.61
C SER A 343 3.17 -3.82 14.27
N TYR A 344 2.25 -4.59 13.71
CA TYR A 344 0.95 -4.81 14.32
C TYR A 344 1.05 -5.63 15.62
N GLU A 345 1.93 -6.61 15.70
CA GLU A 345 2.16 -7.36 16.94
C GLU A 345 2.72 -6.47 18.06
N ALA A 346 3.62 -5.53 17.73
CA ALA A 346 4.10 -4.53 18.68
C ALA A 346 3.00 -3.58 19.13
N PHE A 347 2.16 -3.13 18.19
CA PHE A 347 0.98 -2.34 18.50
C PHE A 347 0.02 -3.05 19.47
N LEU A 348 -0.33 -4.31 19.18
CA LEU A 348 -1.19 -5.12 20.05
C LEU A 348 -0.56 -5.29 21.44
N ARG A 349 0.76 -5.51 21.53
CA ARG A 349 1.46 -5.55 22.83
C ARG A 349 1.35 -4.23 23.60
N THR A 350 1.46 -3.08 22.92
CA THR A 350 1.27 -1.78 23.57
C THR A 350 -0.16 -1.55 24.04
N LEU A 351 -1.15 -2.01 23.26
CA LEU A 351 -2.57 -1.98 23.67
C LEU A 351 -2.84 -2.87 24.87
N ASP A 352 -2.36 -4.12 24.85
CA ASP A 352 -2.55 -5.06 25.96
C ASP A 352 -1.88 -4.52 27.25
N ARG A 353 -0.76 -3.80 27.12
CA ARG A 353 -0.11 -3.10 28.24
C ARG A 353 -0.93 -1.93 28.77
N LEU A 354 -1.56 -1.15 27.88
CA LEU A 354 -2.48 -0.07 28.27
C LEU A 354 -3.71 -0.63 28.99
N ALA A 355 -4.32 -1.68 28.46
CA ALA A 355 -5.43 -2.40 29.07
C ALA A 355 -5.08 -2.89 30.48
N ALA A 356 -3.95 -3.61 30.62
CA ALA A 356 -3.46 -4.07 31.92
C ALA A 356 -3.11 -2.92 32.88
N GLY A 357 -2.69 -1.76 32.34
CA GLY A 357 -2.49 -0.54 33.11
C GLY A 357 -3.79 -0.02 33.72
N LEU A 358 -4.88 0.02 32.93
CA LEU A 358 -6.21 0.45 33.38
C LEU A 358 -6.80 -0.50 34.42
N GLU A 359 -6.55 -1.81 34.31
CA GLU A 359 -7.00 -2.80 35.30
C GLU A 359 -6.37 -2.62 36.67
N ARG A 360 -5.11 -2.13 36.74
CA ARG A 360 -4.39 -1.92 37.99
C ARG A 360 -4.81 -0.66 38.75
N ILE A 361 -5.56 0.23 38.10
CA ILE A 361 -6.02 1.47 38.72
C ILE A 361 -7.07 1.13 39.77
N SER A 362 -6.75 1.46 41.02
CA SER A 362 -7.62 1.34 42.18
C SER A 362 -7.47 2.61 43.02
N GLU A 363 -7.97 3.71 42.47
CA GLU A 363 -8.07 4.98 43.19
C GLU A 363 -9.52 5.21 43.60
N PRO A 364 -9.77 5.76 44.81
CA PRO A 364 -11.13 6.06 45.23
C PRO A 364 -11.72 7.13 44.30
N PRO A 365 -13.00 6.99 43.91
CA PRO A 365 -13.61 7.94 43.00
C PRO A 365 -13.74 9.33 43.65
N SER A 366 -13.62 10.37 42.82
CA SER A 366 -13.62 11.75 43.28
C SER A 366 -15.02 12.21 43.73
N ALA A 367 -15.06 13.21 44.63
CA ALA A 367 -16.31 13.75 45.14
C ALA A 367 -17.13 14.52 44.08
N SER A 368 -16.54 14.90 42.94
CA SER A 368 -17.25 15.63 41.88
C SER A 368 -18.01 14.72 40.91
N LEU A 369 -17.83 13.39 40.99
CA LEU A 369 -18.46 12.37 40.12
C LEU A 369 -18.17 12.57 38.62
N ASP A 370 -17.18 13.37 38.27
CA ASP A 370 -16.72 13.55 36.88
C ASP A 370 -15.89 12.35 36.41
N ALA A 371 -15.72 12.25 35.09
CA ALA A 371 -14.84 11.26 34.47
C ALA A 371 -13.41 11.36 35.06
N PRO A 372 -12.84 10.26 35.60
CA PRO A 372 -11.53 10.27 36.24
C PRO A 372 -10.38 10.66 35.27
N PRO A 373 -9.31 11.34 35.74
CA PRO A 373 -8.17 11.67 34.89
C PRO A 373 -7.54 10.48 34.14
N PRO A 374 -7.41 9.27 34.75
CA PRO A 374 -6.90 8.12 34.02
C PRO A 374 -7.82 7.64 32.88
N LEU A 375 -9.15 7.76 33.07
CA LEU A 375 -10.13 7.47 32.02
C LEU A 375 -10.01 8.50 30.89
N LEU A 376 -9.93 9.79 31.23
CA LEU A 376 -9.77 10.87 30.24
C LEU A 376 -8.50 10.71 29.39
N GLY A 377 -7.36 10.36 30.00
CA GLY A 377 -6.11 10.11 29.28
C GLY A 377 -6.15 8.87 28.38
N ALA A 378 -6.86 7.83 28.78
CA ALA A 378 -7.05 6.66 27.93
C ALA A 378 -8.05 6.93 26.79
N CYS A 379 -9.11 7.70 27.04
CA CYS A 379 -10.05 8.18 26.04
C CYS A 379 -9.38 9.13 25.02
N SER A 380 -8.44 9.98 25.43
CA SER A 380 -7.67 10.81 24.48
C SER A 380 -6.77 9.94 23.60
N THR A 381 -6.11 8.93 24.18
CA THR A 381 -5.30 7.96 23.43
C THR A 381 -6.16 7.19 22.42
N LEU A 382 -7.35 6.74 22.83
CA LEU A 382 -8.33 6.10 21.95
C LEU A 382 -8.75 7.05 20.81
N LYS A 383 -9.09 8.30 21.12
CA LYS A 383 -9.46 9.30 20.12
C LYS A 383 -8.38 9.48 19.05
N GLU A 384 -7.12 9.58 19.45
CA GLU A 384 -5.98 9.72 18.53
C GLU A 384 -5.78 8.47 17.67
N LEU A 385 -5.91 7.26 18.24
CA LEU A 385 -5.85 6.00 17.49
C LEU A 385 -6.94 5.91 16.41
N LEU A 386 -8.17 6.28 16.75
CA LEU A 386 -9.30 6.28 15.82
C LEU A 386 -9.09 7.32 14.69
N ALA A 387 -8.52 8.48 15.01
CA ALA A 387 -8.19 9.51 14.02
C ALA A 387 -7.10 9.05 13.02
N VAL A 388 -6.01 8.44 13.52
CA VAL A 388 -4.94 7.88 12.67
C VAL A 388 -5.48 6.77 11.77
N HIS A 389 -6.44 5.98 12.24
CA HIS A 389 -7.07 4.95 11.43
C HIS A 389 -7.92 5.56 10.31
N GLN A 390 -8.73 6.58 10.62
CA GLN A 390 -9.56 7.27 9.63
C GLN A 390 -8.70 7.90 8.53
N SER A 391 -7.56 8.52 8.87
CA SER A 391 -6.64 9.06 7.86
C SER A 391 -6.00 7.95 7.02
N SER A 392 -5.59 6.84 7.64
CA SER A 392 -4.98 5.70 6.94
C SER A 392 -5.94 5.03 5.95
N LEU A 393 -7.24 4.98 6.24
CA LEU A 393 -8.25 4.48 5.30
C LEU A 393 -8.35 5.38 4.05
N SER A 394 -8.39 6.70 4.25
CA SER A 394 -8.48 7.64 3.12
C SER A 394 -7.28 7.58 2.18
N GLU A 395 -6.09 7.24 2.69
CA GLU A 395 -4.89 7.05 1.88
C GLU A 395 -4.90 5.73 1.10
N GLN A 396 -5.55 4.68 1.62
CA GLN A 396 -5.69 3.39 0.91
C GLN A 396 -6.64 3.48 -0.29
N ASP A 397 -7.64 4.38 -0.22
CA ASP A 397 -8.58 4.65 -1.31
C ASP A 397 -7.93 5.34 -2.52
N LEU A 398 -6.68 5.84 -2.42
CA LEU A 398 -5.92 6.42 -3.54
C LEU A 398 -5.50 5.38 -4.58
N PHE A 399 -5.54 4.07 -4.27
CA PHE A 399 -5.22 2.98 -5.19
C PHE A 399 -6.43 2.07 -5.47
N PRO A 400 -7.48 2.57 -6.16
CA PRO A 400 -8.68 1.81 -6.46
C PRO A 400 -8.37 0.69 -7.47
N GLY A 401 -8.42 -0.58 -7.04
CA GLY A 401 -8.30 -1.74 -7.93
C GLY A 401 -7.51 -2.93 -7.40
N SER A 402 -6.98 -2.88 -6.18
CA SER A 402 -6.41 -4.07 -5.56
C SER A 402 -7.53 -4.95 -4.99
N GLU A 403 -7.52 -6.25 -5.31
CA GLU A 403 -8.32 -7.27 -4.58
C GLU A 403 -8.06 -7.21 -3.05
N ALA A 404 -7.02 -6.50 -2.60
CA ALA A 404 -6.77 -6.16 -1.21
C ALA A 404 -7.81 -5.21 -0.57
N SER A 405 -8.58 -4.42 -1.33
CA SER A 405 -9.69 -3.62 -0.75
C SER A 405 -10.89 -4.46 -0.32
N ALA A 406 -11.04 -5.68 -0.86
CA ALA A 406 -12.04 -6.65 -0.40
C ALA A 406 -11.44 -7.68 0.59
N ALA A 407 -10.12 -7.93 0.51
CA ALA A 407 -9.40 -8.88 1.34
C ALA A 407 -8.79 -8.27 2.63
N THR A 408 -9.11 -7.02 2.99
CA THR A 408 -8.81 -6.47 4.32
C THR A 408 -9.53 -7.24 5.45
N SER A 409 -10.48 -8.10 5.10
CA SER A 409 -11.05 -9.11 6.01
C SER A 409 -10.13 -10.33 6.23
N SER A 410 -9.12 -10.58 5.39
CA SER A 410 -8.41 -11.87 5.35
C SER A 410 -6.91 -11.87 5.06
N SER A 411 -6.24 -10.72 4.84
CA SER A 411 -4.77 -10.71 4.76
C SER A 411 -4.10 -9.47 5.36
N GLY A 412 -3.86 -9.52 6.68
CA GLY A 412 -2.76 -8.81 7.34
C GLY A 412 -3.10 -7.58 8.20
N GLY A 413 -4.33 -7.06 8.16
CA GLY A 413 -4.82 -6.06 9.12
C GLY A 413 -5.57 -6.75 10.27
N PRO A 414 -5.41 -6.31 11.53
CA PRO A 414 -6.23 -6.83 12.62
C PRO A 414 -7.70 -6.46 12.38
N ASN A 415 -8.62 -7.39 12.64
CA ASN A 415 -10.04 -7.10 12.62
C ASN A 415 -10.31 -5.94 13.61
N LEU A 416 -10.67 -4.77 13.09
CA LEU A 416 -10.73 -3.52 13.84
C LEU A 416 -11.73 -3.59 15.00
N ALA A 417 -12.80 -4.38 14.85
CA ALA A 417 -13.74 -4.64 15.94
C ALA A 417 -13.05 -5.30 17.15
N ASN A 418 -12.09 -6.21 16.88
CA ASN A 418 -11.31 -6.85 17.94
C ASN A 418 -10.29 -5.89 18.58
N VAL A 419 -9.73 -4.96 17.81
CA VAL A 419 -8.82 -3.91 18.34
C VAL A 419 -9.60 -2.93 19.22
N LEU A 420 -10.79 -2.52 18.77
CA LEU A 420 -11.68 -1.65 19.52
C LEU A 420 -12.13 -2.30 20.83
N GLY A 421 -12.55 -3.57 20.82
CA GLY A 421 -12.90 -4.31 22.04
C GLY A 421 -11.74 -4.37 23.04
N ARG A 422 -10.50 -4.60 22.56
CA ARG A 422 -9.31 -4.65 23.44
C ARG A 422 -9.02 -3.37 24.23
N ILE A 423 -9.50 -2.21 23.80
CA ILE A 423 -9.32 -0.95 24.53
C ILE A 423 -10.61 -0.45 25.18
N VAL A 424 -11.76 -0.66 24.55
CA VAL A 424 -13.06 -0.25 25.10
C VAL A 424 -13.48 -1.13 26.28
N ASP A 425 -13.27 -2.45 26.21
CA ASP A 425 -13.68 -3.36 27.30
C ASP A 425 -12.96 -3.04 28.62
N PRO A 426 -11.63 -2.81 28.65
CA PRO A 426 -10.94 -2.36 29.86
C PRO A 426 -11.41 -0.98 30.37
N LEU A 427 -11.80 -0.07 29.47
CA LEU A 427 -12.34 1.24 29.86
C LEU A 427 -13.71 1.09 30.54
N LEU A 428 -14.59 0.27 29.97
CA LEU A 428 -15.88 -0.05 30.57
C LEU A 428 -15.72 -0.78 31.91
N ALA A 429 -14.79 -1.74 32.00
CA ALA A 429 -14.48 -2.44 33.23
C ALA A 429 -13.94 -1.49 34.32
N LEU A 430 -13.09 -0.52 33.95
CA LEU A 430 -12.63 0.53 34.85
C LEU A 430 -13.81 1.38 35.36
N CYS A 431 -14.70 1.83 34.47
CA CYS A 431 -15.87 2.62 34.85
C CYS A 431 -16.77 1.88 35.84
N ARG A 432 -17.08 0.60 35.56
CA ARG A 432 -17.90 -0.26 36.43
C ARG A 432 -17.25 -0.49 37.79
N ARG A 433 -15.95 -0.83 37.82
CA ARG A 433 -15.19 -1.04 39.06
C ARG A 433 -15.14 0.22 39.93
N MET A 434 -14.95 1.39 39.32
CA MET A 434 -14.95 2.65 40.05
C MET A 434 -16.35 3.05 40.53
N ALA A 435 -17.40 2.72 39.77
CA ALA A 435 -18.78 2.89 40.20
C ALA A 435 -19.11 2.02 41.44
N GLU A 436 -18.70 0.75 41.44
CA GLU A 436 -18.88 -0.18 42.56
C GLU A 436 -18.13 0.25 43.83
N ALA A 437 -17.03 1.00 43.69
CA ALA A 437 -16.27 1.52 44.82
C ALA A 437 -16.95 2.72 45.53
N HIS A 438 -18.02 3.29 44.96
CA HIS A 438 -18.80 4.33 45.64
C HIS A 438 -19.66 3.75 46.77
N ALA A 439 -19.77 4.51 47.87
CA ALA A 439 -20.56 4.11 49.03
C ALA A 439 -22.08 4.11 48.80
N GLY A 440 -22.57 4.85 47.80
CA GLY A 440 -24.00 4.99 47.52
C GLY A 440 -24.37 4.64 46.08
N ALA A 441 -25.49 3.92 45.92
CA ALA A 441 -25.99 3.50 44.61
C ALA A 441 -26.38 4.68 43.70
N TRP A 442 -26.77 5.81 44.29
CA TRP A 442 -27.09 7.04 43.56
C TRP A 442 -25.84 7.69 42.96
N GLU A 443 -24.79 7.88 43.77
CA GLU A 443 -23.51 8.44 43.34
C GLU A 443 -22.84 7.54 42.30
N ALA A 444 -22.88 6.21 42.51
CA ALA A 444 -22.41 5.23 41.53
C ALA A 444 -23.12 5.37 40.17
N SER A 445 -24.44 5.60 40.19
CA SER A 445 -25.25 5.78 38.98
C SER A 445 -24.87 7.04 38.20
N LEU A 446 -24.72 8.16 38.91
CA LEU A 446 -24.33 9.44 38.34
C LEU A 446 -22.94 9.36 37.72
N PHE A 447 -21.98 8.81 38.47
CA PHE A 447 -20.61 8.63 38.03
C PHE A 447 -20.50 7.75 36.77
N LEU A 448 -21.18 6.59 36.77
CA LEU A 448 -21.16 5.68 35.63
C LEU A 448 -21.76 6.36 34.39
N THR A 449 -22.88 7.07 34.54
CA THR A 449 -23.50 7.81 33.43
C THR A 449 -22.57 8.88 32.86
N ASN A 450 -21.86 9.64 33.71
CA ASN A 450 -20.90 10.65 33.29
C ASN A 450 -19.73 10.03 32.51
N CYS A 451 -19.18 8.91 32.99
CA CYS A 451 -18.08 8.20 32.33
C CYS A 451 -18.50 7.59 30.98
N LEU A 452 -19.65 6.92 30.93
CA LEU A 452 -20.18 6.34 29.69
C LEU A 452 -20.54 7.41 28.67
N SER A 453 -21.10 8.54 29.10
CA SER A 453 -21.39 9.67 28.21
C SER A 453 -20.13 10.25 27.58
N HIS A 454 -19.03 10.34 28.35
CA HIS A 454 -17.74 10.75 27.81
C HIS A 454 -17.21 9.75 26.78
N LEU A 455 -17.26 8.46 27.10
CA LEU A 455 -16.82 7.40 26.19
C LEU A 455 -17.65 7.38 24.88
N LYS A 456 -18.99 7.51 24.97
CA LYS A 456 -19.88 7.66 23.82
C LYS A 456 -19.45 8.82 22.92
N ALA A 457 -19.18 10.00 23.49
CA ALA A 457 -18.77 11.18 22.73
C ALA A 457 -17.43 11.02 21.99
N VAL A 458 -16.53 10.16 22.50
CA VAL A 458 -15.26 9.83 21.83
C VAL A 458 -15.48 8.90 20.64
N LEU A 459 -16.44 7.97 20.75
CA LEU A 459 -16.72 6.94 19.75
C LEU A 459 -17.69 7.39 18.64
N SER A 460 -18.64 8.29 18.94
CA SER A 460 -19.71 8.69 18.03
C SER A 460 -19.26 9.23 16.66
N PRO A 461 -18.11 9.92 16.50
CA PRO A 461 -17.69 10.42 15.18
C PRO A 461 -17.30 9.32 14.19
N TYR A 462 -17.13 8.07 14.63
CA TYR A 462 -16.54 7.00 13.84
C TYR A 462 -17.56 5.92 13.48
N ALA A 463 -17.92 5.84 12.19
CA ALA A 463 -18.94 4.89 11.70
C ALA A 463 -18.64 3.42 12.02
N PHE A 464 -17.36 3.02 12.06
CA PHE A 464 -16.98 1.64 12.39
C PHE A 464 -17.16 1.29 13.87
N ALA A 465 -17.37 2.27 14.76
CA ALA A 465 -17.63 2.07 16.18
C ALA A 465 -19.14 2.07 16.53
N GLU A 466 -20.03 2.13 15.53
CA GLU A 466 -21.48 2.28 15.73
C GLU A 466 -22.07 1.18 16.64
N GLN A 467 -21.65 -0.07 16.48
CA GLN A 467 -22.13 -1.16 17.34
C GLN A 467 -21.77 -0.94 18.81
N THR A 468 -20.52 -0.55 19.07
CA THR A 468 -20.05 -0.27 20.43
C THR A 468 -20.72 0.97 21.01
N VAL A 469 -21.01 1.99 20.20
CA VAL A 469 -21.80 3.16 20.61
C VAL A 469 -23.20 2.74 21.05
N ARG A 470 -23.89 1.89 20.28
CA ARG A 470 -25.22 1.37 20.64
C ARG A 470 -25.21 0.59 21.95
N ASP A 471 -24.18 -0.22 22.19
CA ASP A 471 -24.03 -0.97 23.43
C ASP A 471 -23.84 -0.02 24.63
N VAL A 472 -23.04 1.04 24.49
CA VAL A 472 -22.86 2.07 25.52
C VAL A 472 -24.13 2.90 25.74
N GLU A 473 -24.88 3.22 24.68
CA GLU A 473 -26.18 3.91 24.78
C GLU A 473 -27.20 3.10 25.56
N LYS A 474 -27.22 1.78 25.36
CA LYS A 474 -28.07 0.88 26.13
C LYS A 474 -27.71 0.91 27.61
N ASP A 475 -26.42 0.81 27.95
CA ASP A 475 -25.95 0.90 29.34
C ASP A 475 -26.31 2.27 29.98
N ILE A 476 -26.23 3.37 29.22
CA ILE A 476 -26.67 4.71 29.68
C ILE A 476 -28.17 4.75 29.93
N ALA A 477 -28.99 4.20 29.03
CA ALA A 477 -30.44 4.17 29.17
C ALA A 477 -30.89 3.35 30.39
N GLU A 478 -30.26 2.20 30.64
CA GLU A 478 -30.48 1.40 31.85
C GLU A 478 -30.17 2.21 33.12
N GLN A 479 -29.08 3.00 33.12
CA GLN A 479 -28.74 3.84 34.26
C GLN A 479 -29.73 4.99 34.48
N ILE A 480 -30.22 5.60 33.40
CA ILE A 480 -31.24 6.65 33.45
C ILE A 480 -32.55 6.13 34.02
N LEU A 481 -32.96 4.90 33.66
CA LEU A 481 -34.14 4.26 34.24
C LEU A 481 -33.99 4.07 35.75
N HIS A 482 -32.84 3.57 36.20
CA HIS A 482 -32.54 3.41 37.64
C HIS A 482 -32.54 4.76 38.38
N MET A 483 -31.92 5.79 37.79
CA MET A 483 -31.91 7.13 38.36
C MET A 483 -33.31 7.76 38.40
N THR A 484 -34.12 7.56 37.36
CA THR A 484 -35.51 8.06 37.30
C THR A 484 -36.34 7.45 38.42
N GLU A 485 -36.19 6.15 38.69
CA GLU A 485 -36.87 5.47 39.78
C GLU A 485 -36.40 5.97 41.15
N SER A 486 -35.09 6.04 41.38
CA SER A 486 -34.55 6.55 42.65
C SER A 486 -34.92 8.02 42.91
N GLN A 487 -34.99 8.84 41.86
CA GLN A 487 -35.45 10.22 41.97
C GLN A 487 -36.95 10.28 42.25
N TYR A 488 -37.76 9.46 41.57
CA TYR A 488 -39.19 9.35 41.84
C TYR A 488 -39.49 8.96 43.29
N VAL A 489 -38.84 7.93 43.84
CA VAL A 489 -39.01 7.50 45.23
C VAL A 489 -38.67 8.63 46.22
N HIS A 490 -37.62 9.39 45.93
CA HIS A 490 -37.26 10.55 46.76
C HIS A 490 -38.30 11.67 46.69
N LEU A 491 -38.76 12.04 45.50
CA LEU A 491 -39.83 13.03 45.32
C LEU A 491 -41.15 12.58 45.96
N LEU A 492 -41.42 11.27 45.97
CA LEU A 492 -42.59 10.69 46.62
C LEU A 492 -42.55 10.83 48.14
N GLY A 493 -41.36 10.69 48.73
CA GLY A 493 -41.12 10.97 50.16
C GLY A 493 -41.28 12.44 50.52
N GLU A 494 -40.63 13.33 49.76
CA GLU A 494 -40.67 14.79 49.98
C GLU A 494 -42.08 15.38 49.79
N SER A 495 -42.82 14.89 48.78
CA SER A 495 -44.21 15.30 48.52
C SER A 495 -45.21 14.79 49.58
N GLY A 496 -44.83 13.78 50.38
CA GLY A 496 -45.69 13.15 51.37
C GLY A 496 -46.69 12.14 50.80
N LEU A 497 -46.66 11.88 49.49
CA LEU A 497 -47.59 10.96 48.81
C LEU A 497 -47.27 9.48 49.08
N ALA A 498 -46.03 9.14 49.44
CA ALA A 498 -45.59 7.76 49.67
C ALA A 498 -46.49 7.02 50.67
N SER A 499 -46.74 7.63 51.82
CA SER A 499 -47.58 7.04 52.87
C SER A 499 -49.05 6.82 52.47
N ILE A 500 -49.57 7.56 51.49
CA ILE A 500 -50.93 7.34 50.96
C ILE A 500 -50.93 6.15 50.01
N LEU A 501 -49.94 6.06 49.14
CA LEU A 501 -49.81 4.95 48.19
C LEU A 501 -49.58 3.64 48.92
N ASP A 502 -48.73 3.62 49.95
CA ASP A 502 -48.54 2.46 50.81
C ASP A 502 -49.85 2.00 51.47
N ALA A 503 -50.71 2.94 51.86
CA ALA A 503 -52.03 2.62 52.40
C ALA A 503 -52.95 2.07 51.29
N ILE A 504 -52.95 2.64 50.09
CA ILE A 504 -53.73 2.12 48.97
C ILE A 504 -53.31 0.70 48.60
N GLU A 505 -52.00 0.41 48.58
CA GLU A 505 -51.47 -0.88 48.17
C GLU A 505 -51.65 -1.97 49.24
N ASN A 506 -51.47 -1.63 50.51
CA ASN A 506 -51.62 -2.58 51.62
C ASN A 506 -53.06 -2.62 52.18
N ARG A 507 -54.05 -2.22 51.38
CA ARG A 507 -55.45 -2.16 51.78
C ARG A 507 -56.01 -3.57 52.05
N PRO A 508 -56.41 -3.90 53.28
CA PRO A 508 -57.09 -5.17 53.56
C PRO A 508 -58.49 -5.20 52.89
N PRO A 509 -58.94 -6.38 52.39
CA PRO A 509 -60.19 -6.48 51.66
C PRO A 509 -61.38 -6.13 52.57
N GLY A 510 -62.24 -5.22 52.12
CA GLY A 510 -63.49 -4.83 52.79
C GLY A 510 -63.39 -3.63 53.75
N ILE A 511 -62.20 -3.05 53.98
CA ILE A 511 -62.04 -1.82 54.77
C ILE A 511 -62.04 -0.59 53.85
N ALA A 512 -62.72 0.48 54.27
CA ALA A 512 -62.71 1.77 53.56
C ALA A 512 -61.35 2.47 53.74
N LEU A 513 -60.83 3.10 52.69
CA LEU A 513 -59.51 3.74 52.71
C LEU A 513 -59.41 4.83 53.80
N ALA A 514 -60.51 5.54 54.10
CA ALA A 514 -60.60 6.52 55.18
C ALA A 514 -60.40 5.95 56.61
N GLN A 515 -60.53 4.63 56.80
CA GLN A 515 -60.33 3.94 58.09
C GLN A 515 -58.93 3.33 58.23
N GLN A 516 -58.12 3.38 57.18
CA GLN A 516 -56.78 2.79 57.18
C GLN A 516 -55.75 3.74 57.80
N ALA A 517 -54.82 3.17 58.58
CA ALA A 517 -53.71 3.93 59.15
C ALA A 517 -52.84 4.52 58.03
N GLY A 518 -52.63 5.83 58.06
CA GLY A 518 -51.89 6.57 57.02
C GLY A 518 -52.77 7.20 55.93
N ALA A 519 -54.05 6.82 55.83
CA ALA A 519 -55.02 7.39 54.90
C ALA A 519 -56.28 7.95 55.60
N THR A 520 -56.24 8.13 56.91
CA THR A 520 -57.33 8.82 57.65
C THR A 520 -57.50 10.26 57.15
N PRO A 521 -58.70 10.87 57.26
CA PRO A 521 -58.93 12.22 56.75
C PRO A 521 -57.98 13.29 57.32
N ASP A 522 -57.56 13.15 58.59
CA ASP A 522 -56.56 14.03 59.21
C ASP A 522 -55.13 13.75 58.69
N ALA A 523 -54.77 12.49 58.46
CA ALA A 523 -53.48 12.13 57.86
C ALA A 523 -53.38 12.62 56.40
N LEU A 524 -54.45 12.43 55.63
CA LEU A 524 -54.57 12.90 54.25
C LEU A 524 -54.48 14.44 54.16
N ALA A 525 -55.15 15.17 55.04
CA ALA A 525 -55.02 16.63 55.11
C ALA A 525 -53.57 17.09 55.40
N LYS A 526 -52.86 16.39 56.29
CA LYS A 526 -51.44 16.67 56.59
C LYS A 526 -50.52 16.34 55.41
N GLN A 527 -50.75 15.23 54.71
CA GLN A 527 -49.96 14.84 53.53
C GLN A 527 -50.21 15.79 52.35
N LEU A 528 -51.46 16.22 52.11
CA LEU A 528 -51.78 17.21 51.08
C LEU A 528 -51.19 18.59 51.41
N ALA A 529 -51.11 18.98 52.68
CA ALA A 529 -50.41 20.21 53.09
C ALA A 529 -48.89 20.12 52.84
N LYS A 530 -48.28 18.95 53.03
CA LYS A 530 -46.87 18.70 52.65
C LYS A 530 -46.68 18.76 51.14
N LEU A 531 -47.60 18.19 50.36
CA LEU A 531 -47.60 18.30 48.91
C LEU A 531 -47.68 19.76 48.45
N GLU A 532 -48.52 20.59 49.07
CA GLU A 532 -48.60 22.02 48.76
C GLU A 532 -47.28 22.76 49.03
N ALA A 533 -46.60 22.45 50.14
CA ALA A 533 -45.28 23.00 50.45
C ALA A 533 -44.21 22.52 49.46
N PHE A 534 -44.26 21.25 49.05
CA PHE A 534 -43.38 20.68 48.03
C PHE A 534 -43.60 21.34 46.66
N LEU A 535 -44.86 21.59 46.25
CA LEU A 535 -45.20 22.30 45.01
C LEU A 535 -44.66 23.73 44.94
N GLY A 536 -44.38 24.37 46.10
CA GLY A 536 -43.72 25.67 46.19
C GLY A 536 -42.19 25.60 46.34
N SER A 537 -41.60 24.40 46.35
CA SER A 537 -40.17 24.20 46.58
C SER A 537 -39.32 24.50 45.33
N PRO A 538 -38.15 25.15 45.48
CA PRO A 538 -37.23 25.37 44.35
C PRO A 538 -36.68 24.06 43.75
N GLN A 539 -36.79 22.94 44.46
CA GLN A 539 -36.34 21.62 44.00
C GLN A 539 -37.13 21.08 42.80
N LEU A 540 -38.34 21.59 42.56
CA LEU A 540 -39.15 21.22 41.39
C LEU A 540 -38.61 21.79 40.08
N ILE A 541 -37.91 22.92 40.16
CA ILE A 541 -37.33 23.60 38.98
C ILE A 541 -35.89 23.15 38.79
N ALA A 542 -35.12 23.05 39.87
CA ALA A 542 -33.71 22.67 39.83
C ALA A 542 -33.38 21.63 40.92
N PRO A 543 -33.43 20.32 40.59
CA PRO A 543 -33.12 19.26 41.55
C PRO A 543 -31.62 19.24 41.88
N ALA A 544 -31.26 19.59 43.12
CA ALA A 544 -29.87 19.59 43.59
C ALA A 544 -29.19 18.20 43.48
N ARG A 545 -29.98 17.11 43.60
CA ARG A 545 -29.48 15.72 43.48
C ARG A 545 -28.95 15.37 42.09
N LEU A 546 -29.45 16.03 41.05
CA LEU A 546 -29.02 15.83 39.66
C LEU A 546 -27.91 16.80 39.25
N ALA A 547 -27.47 17.72 40.12
CA ALA A 547 -26.48 18.74 39.77
C ALA A 547 -25.13 18.16 39.33
N LEU A 548 -24.77 16.97 39.82
CA LEU A 548 -23.52 16.26 39.51
C LEU A 548 -23.61 15.42 38.22
N LEU A 549 -24.76 15.36 37.54
CA LEU A 549 -24.86 14.75 36.21
C LEU A 549 -24.40 15.76 35.16
N SER A 550 -23.33 15.45 34.43
CA SER A 550 -22.66 16.41 33.55
C SER A 550 -23.54 16.85 32.38
N ALA A 551 -24.35 15.94 31.81
CA ALA A 551 -25.18 16.22 30.65
C ALA A 551 -26.52 16.91 31.02
N PRO A 552 -26.79 18.14 30.55
CA PRO A 552 -28.03 18.86 30.86
C PRO A 552 -29.29 18.21 30.28
N SER A 553 -29.19 17.63 29.08
CA SER A 553 -30.26 16.86 28.44
C SER A 553 -30.68 15.66 29.30
N LEU A 554 -29.71 14.86 29.76
CA LEU A 554 -29.99 13.71 30.63
C LEU A 554 -30.59 14.13 31.98
N ARG A 555 -30.18 15.28 32.53
CA ARG A 555 -30.80 15.85 33.75
C ARG A 555 -32.29 16.15 33.54
N ALA A 556 -32.63 16.77 32.41
CA ALA A 556 -34.01 17.08 32.06
C ALA A 556 -34.83 15.80 31.87
N VAL A 557 -34.27 14.77 31.21
CA VAL A 557 -34.94 13.47 31.00
C VAL A 557 -35.26 12.78 32.33
N VAL A 558 -34.27 12.63 33.22
CA VAL A 558 -34.46 11.98 34.54
C VAL A 558 -35.48 12.76 35.38
N HIS A 559 -35.35 14.09 35.42
CA HIS A 559 -36.26 14.94 36.20
C HIS A 559 -37.68 14.88 35.65
N ALA A 560 -37.87 15.13 34.36
CA ALA A 560 -39.19 15.06 33.72
C ALA A 560 -39.82 13.68 33.86
N GLY A 561 -39.06 12.60 33.66
CA GLY A 561 -39.52 11.23 33.88
C GLY A 561 -40.02 11.01 35.32
N SER A 562 -39.25 11.46 36.31
CA SER A 562 -39.64 11.35 37.73
C SER A 562 -40.89 12.16 38.09
N LEU A 563 -41.05 13.37 37.50
CA LEU A 563 -42.25 14.20 37.66
C LEU A 563 -43.47 13.57 37.00
N ARG A 564 -43.32 12.97 35.81
CA ARG A 564 -44.41 12.23 35.15
C ARG A 564 -44.90 11.07 36.00
N ARG A 565 -43.98 10.29 36.59
CA ARG A 565 -44.33 9.21 37.53
C ARG A 565 -45.04 9.75 38.77
N LEU A 566 -44.58 10.86 39.34
CA LEU A 566 -45.25 11.54 40.46
C LEU A 566 -46.67 12.00 40.12
N ALA A 567 -46.87 12.57 38.92
CA ALA A 567 -48.18 13.01 38.47
C ALA A 567 -49.16 11.83 38.27
N ARG A 568 -48.68 10.70 37.72
CA ARG A 568 -49.46 9.46 37.62
C ARG A 568 -49.81 8.89 38.99
N ALA A 569 -48.86 8.92 39.93
CA ALA A 569 -49.08 8.46 41.30
C ALA A 569 -50.15 9.31 42.01
N TYR A 570 -50.12 10.64 41.83
CA TYR A 570 -51.18 11.52 42.34
C TYR A 570 -52.54 11.26 41.69
N ALA A 571 -52.59 11.04 40.38
CA ALA A 571 -53.83 10.71 39.67
C ALA A 571 -54.47 9.43 40.22
N ARG A 572 -53.66 8.39 40.48
CA ARG A 572 -54.12 7.15 41.14
C ARG A 572 -54.72 7.42 42.53
N ILE A 573 -54.09 8.29 43.33
CA ILE A 573 -54.62 8.68 44.65
C ILE A 573 -55.96 9.41 44.51
N GLU A 574 -56.07 10.35 43.56
CA GLU A 574 -57.32 11.09 43.30
C GLU A 574 -58.46 10.16 42.87
N GLU A 575 -58.18 9.20 41.98
CA GLU A 575 -59.15 8.19 41.53
C GLU A 575 -59.64 7.34 42.69
N GLU A 576 -58.74 6.77 43.49
CA GLU A 576 -59.08 5.92 44.64
C GLU A 576 -59.86 6.66 45.73
N ILE A 577 -59.57 7.95 45.96
CA ILE A 577 -60.31 8.78 46.92
C ILE A 577 -61.69 9.13 46.38
N ARG A 578 -61.85 9.33 45.06
CA ARG A 578 -63.13 9.65 44.42
C ARG A 578 -64.09 8.46 44.36
N LEU A 579 -63.60 7.22 44.51
CA LEU A 579 -64.45 6.03 44.55
C LEU A 579 -65.45 6.09 45.71
N PRO A 580 -66.75 5.76 45.51
CA PRO A 580 -67.75 5.78 46.59
C PRO A 580 -67.45 4.83 47.76
N THR A 581 -66.57 3.85 47.53
CA THR A 581 -66.16 2.79 48.48
C THR A 581 -65.04 3.22 49.43
N SER A 582 -64.47 4.42 49.26
CA SER A 582 -63.35 4.94 50.03
C SER A 582 -63.77 5.70 51.31
N ALA A 583 -65.04 6.10 51.40
CA ALA A 583 -65.68 6.78 52.53
C ALA A 583 -65.08 8.14 52.95
N TYR A 584 -64.49 8.90 52.02
CA TYR A 584 -64.05 10.28 52.28
C TYR A 584 -65.19 11.32 52.13
N PRO A 585 -65.15 12.43 52.89
CA PRO A 585 -66.06 13.55 52.67
C PRO A 585 -65.81 14.22 51.30
N ALA A 586 -66.85 14.81 50.72
CA ALA A 586 -66.73 15.54 49.47
C ALA A 586 -65.83 16.79 49.65
N GLY A 587 -64.90 17.02 48.72
CA GLY A 587 -64.02 18.20 48.73
C GLY A 587 -62.72 18.08 49.53
N VAL A 588 -62.30 16.86 49.91
CA VAL A 588 -61.02 16.62 50.61
C VAL A 588 -59.80 16.93 49.72
N MET A 589 -59.93 16.71 48.41
CA MET A 589 -58.92 17.11 47.43
C MET A 589 -59.10 18.57 47.03
N LYS A 590 -58.06 19.38 47.19
CA LYS A 590 -58.06 20.82 46.85
C LYS A 590 -57.69 21.10 45.40
N ARG A 591 -56.94 20.20 44.76
CA ARG A 591 -56.47 20.31 43.37
C ARG A 591 -56.82 19.05 42.60
N SER A 592 -57.06 19.19 41.30
CA SER A 592 -57.26 18.03 40.40
C SER A 592 -55.94 17.50 39.87
N ALA A 593 -55.89 16.25 39.39
CA ALA A 593 -54.68 15.72 38.75
C ALA A 593 -54.25 16.53 37.53
N ALA A 594 -55.20 17.13 36.79
CA ALA A 594 -54.89 18.03 35.68
C ALA A 594 -54.16 19.29 36.15
N GLU A 595 -54.59 19.89 37.26
CA GLU A 595 -53.91 21.04 37.86
C GLU A 595 -52.52 20.68 38.36
N ILE A 596 -52.33 19.51 38.96
CA ILE A 596 -51.00 19.06 39.42
C ILE A 596 -50.07 18.80 38.23
N ARG A 597 -50.55 18.18 37.14
CA ARG A 597 -49.75 18.01 35.90
C ARG A 597 -49.27 19.34 35.35
N LEU A 598 -50.16 20.34 35.30
CA LEU A 598 -49.82 21.69 34.85
C LEU A 598 -48.77 22.35 35.75
N LEU A 599 -48.92 22.24 37.08
CA LEU A 599 -47.98 22.79 38.04
C LEU A 599 -46.60 22.11 37.99
N LEU A 600 -46.54 20.84 37.59
CA LEU A 600 -45.30 20.11 37.38
C LEU A 600 -44.67 20.37 35.99
N GLY A 601 -45.30 21.20 35.14
CA GLY A 601 -44.77 21.56 33.82
C GLY A 601 -44.75 20.41 32.82
N ILE A 602 -45.67 19.45 32.95
CA ILE A 602 -45.78 18.30 32.03
C ILE A 602 -46.79 18.67 30.94
N GLU A 603 -46.32 18.79 29.69
CA GLU A 603 -47.20 18.97 28.52
C GLU A 603 -48.02 17.69 28.24
N GLU A 604 -49.23 17.85 27.69
CA GLU A 604 -50.12 16.72 27.34
C GLU A 604 -49.52 15.92 26.17
N GLU A 605 -48.77 14.84 26.45
CA GLU A 605 -48.28 13.92 25.42
C GLU A 605 -48.94 12.54 25.48
N ARG A 606 -49.05 11.94 24.28
CA ARG A 606 -49.77 10.70 23.91
C ARG A 606 -49.43 9.54 24.85
N GLU A 607 -50.45 8.93 25.44
CA GLU A 607 -50.35 7.85 26.44
C GLU A 607 -49.68 6.54 25.95
N ASP A 608 -49.24 6.45 24.69
CA ASP A 608 -48.91 5.18 24.02
C ASP A 608 -47.42 4.91 23.76
N VAL A 609 -46.49 5.80 24.13
CA VAL A 609 -45.04 5.55 23.93
C VAL A 609 -44.44 4.87 25.17
N PRO A 610 -43.86 3.65 25.06
CA PRO A 610 -43.14 3.02 26.15
C PRO A 610 -42.06 3.96 26.73
N GLU A 611 -41.97 4.06 28.06
CA GLU A 611 -40.97 4.93 28.70
C GLU A 611 -39.54 4.56 28.29
N GLU A 612 -39.28 3.27 28.06
CA GLU A 612 -37.99 2.77 27.57
C GLU A 612 -37.66 3.29 26.17
N THR A 613 -38.65 3.39 25.27
CA THR A 613 -38.44 3.94 23.91
C THR A 613 -38.24 5.45 23.94
N SER A 614 -38.98 6.17 24.78
CA SER A 614 -38.80 7.63 24.94
C SER A 614 -37.44 7.98 25.56
N ILE A 615 -36.93 7.15 26.49
CA ILE A 615 -35.60 7.33 27.08
C ILE A 615 -34.50 6.97 26.10
N ALA A 616 -34.66 5.88 25.32
CA ALA A 616 -33.69 5.51 24.30
C ALA A 616 -33.56 6.58 23.20
N GLU A 617 -34.68 7.13 22.73
CA GLU A 617 -34.71 8.26 21.79
C GLU A 617 -34.05 9.51 22.39
N ALA A 618 -34.36 9.85 23.64
CA ALA A 618 -33.74 11.00 24.30
C ALA A 618 -32.23 10.83 24.57
N VAL A 619 -31.75 9.60 24.77
CA VAL A 619 -30.32 9.28 24.91
C VAL A 619 -29.59 9.36 23.56
N ALA A 620 -30.28 9.00 22.48
CA ALA A 620 -29.77 9.18 21.11
C ALA A 620 -29.74 10.66 20.70
N GLU A 621 -30.78 11.43 21.02
CA GLU A 621 -30.93 12.85 20.67
C GLU A 621 -30.16 13.83 21.57
N ALA A 622 -29.67 13.40 22.74
CA ALA A 622 -28.91 14.21 23.69
C ALA A 622 -27.56 14.75 23.17
N GLU A 623 -27.28 14.66 21.87
CA GLU A 623 -26.09 15.19 21.22
C GLU A 623 -26.02 16.73 21.29
N PRO A 624 -24.82 17.32 21.51
CA PRO A 624 -24.55 18.65 20.98
C PRO A 624 -24.45 18.54 19.45
N PRO A 625 -24.86 19.57 18.68
CA PRO A 625 -24.75 19.54 17.23
C PRO A 625 -23.29 19.28 16.82
N ALA A 626 -23.08 18.21 16.05
CA ALA A 626 -21.85 17.96 15.35
C ALA A 626 -21.65 19.07 14.29
N GLY A 627 -20.91 20.12 14.66
CA GLY A 627 -20.53 21.17 13.72
C GLY A 627 -20.40 22.55 14.34
N GLU A 628 -19.35 22.76 15.13
CA GLU A 628 -18.58 24.01 15.18
C GLU A 628 -17.35 23.83 16.09
N ARG A 629 -16.27 23.30 15.50
CA ARG A 629 -14.87 23.72 15.73
C ARG A 629 -13.91 22.96 14.82
#